data_AF-A0A1F4XKK8-F1
#
_entry.id   AF-A0A1F4XKK8-F1
#
_cell.length_a   1.000
_cell.length_b   1.000
_cell.length_c   1.000
_cell.angle_alpha   90.00
_cell.angle_beta   90.00
_cell.angle_gamma   90.00
#
_symmetry.space_group_name_H-M   'P 1'
#
loop_
_entity.id
_entity.type
_entity.pdbx_description
1 polymer ?
#
loop_
_entity_poly.entity_id
_entity_poly.type
_entity_poly.pdbx_seq_one_letter_code
_entity_poly.pdbx_strand_id
1 'polypeptide(L)'
;MSDNELVFVPLELIENKILLLRGKKVMLDRDLATLYGVKTHVLNQAVRRNLKRFPSDFMFQLTQTEAKNLISQFVISSWGGLRKYPFVFTEQGVAMLSGILSSDRAIAVNIQIMRTFTKLRGMTKLRHPEAKRSGVRGIS
;
A
#
# COMPACT_ATOMS: atom_id res chain seq x y z
N MET A 1 -31.24 -0.10 13.80
CA MET A 1 -30.64 -0.87 12.69
C MET A 1 -30.02 0.13 11.76
N SER A 2 -28.70 0.33 11.82
CA SER A 2 -27.97 1.17 10.87
C SER A 2 -27.08 0.23 10.08
N ASP A 3 -27.29 0.24 8.77
CA ASP A 3 -26.73 -0.68 7.80
C ASP A 3 -25.22 -0.84 7.97
N ASN A 4 -24.82 -1.98 8.54
CA ASN A 4 -23.48 -2.54 8.38
C ASN A 4 -23.41 -3.13 6.96
N GLU A 5 -23.57 -2.27 5.96
CA GLU A 5 -23.20 -2.60 4.60
C GLU A 5 -21.67 -2.64 4.62
N LEU A 6 -21.12 -3.83 4.86
CA LEU A 6 -19.70 -4.09 4.77
C LEU A 6 -19.22 -3.52 3.45
N VAL A 7 -18.54 -2.38 3.50
CA VAL A 7 -18.05 -1.69 2.31
C VAL A 7 -17.15 -2.67 1.56
N PHE A 8 -17.70 -3.25 0.50
CA PHE A 8 -16.98 -4.16 -0.35
C PHE A 8 -16.19 -3.34 -1.36
N VAL A 9 -14.86 -3.32 -1.19
CA VAL A 9 -13.98 -2.76 -2.20
C VAL A 9 -13.48 -3.95 -3.02
N PRO A 10 -13.72 -3.98 -4.35
CA PRO A 10 -13.18 -5.02 -5.20
C PRO A 10 -11.66 -5.14 -5.01
N LEU A 11 -11.18 -6.37 -4.89
CA LEU A 11 -9.78 -6.62 -4.58
C LEU A 11 -8.86 -6.10 -5.70
N GLU A 12 -9.32 -6.17 -6.95
CA GLU A 12 -8.65 -5.61 -8.13
C GLU A 12 -8.44 -4.09 -8.00
N LEU A 13 -9.40 -3.39 -7.38
CA LEU A 13 -9.29 -1.96 -7.14
C LEU A 13 -8.16 -1.67 -6.15
N ILE A 14 -8.05 -2.46 -5.09
CA ILE A 14 -6.95 -2.34 -4.12
C ILE A 14 -5.61 -2.69 -4.76
N GLU A 15 -5.55 -3.78 -5.53
CA GLU A 15 -4.34 -4.21 -6.25
C GLU A 15 -3.82 -3.09 -7.18
N ASN A 16 -4.70 -2.43 -7.92
CA ASN A 16 -4.37 -1.31 -8.81
C ASN A 16 -3.85 -0.05 -8.08
N LYS A 17 -4.04 0.04 -6.75
CA LYS A 17 -3.51 1.13 -5.91
C LYS A 17 -2.17 0.78 -5.26
N ILE A 18 -1.69 -0.46 -5.39
CA ILE A 18 -0.40 -0.90 -4.86
C ILE A 18 0.69 -0.65 -5.90
N LEU A 19 1.69 0.14 -5.52
CA LEU A 19 2.83 0.50 -6.35
C LEU A 19 4.09 -0.18 -5.84
N LEU A 20 5.03 -0.47 -6.74
CA LEU A 20 6.37 -0.92 -6.37
C LEU A 20 7.32 0.28 -6.33
N LEU A 21 7.76 0.68 -5.14
CA LEU A 21 8.63 1.84 -4.95
C LEU A 21 9.72 1.51 -3.92
N ARG A 22 10.97 1.80 -4.26
CA ARG A 22 12.17 1.42 -3.45
C ARG A 22 12.18 -0.08 -3.10
N GLY A 23 11.74 -0.94 -4.02
CA GLY A 23 11.64 -2.39 -3.80
C GLY A 23 10.55 -2.83 -2.82
N LYS A 24 9.69 -1.91 -2.37
CA LYS A 24 8.57 -2.18 -1.45
C LYS A 24 7.24 -1.99 -2.16
N LYS A 25 6.26 -2.85 -1.84
CA LYS A 25 4.87 -2.62 -2.21
C LYS A 25 4.30 -1.55 -1.27
N VAL A 26 3.79 -0.47 -1.84
CA VAL A 26 3.32 0.71 -1.11
C VAL A 26 2.00 1.25 -1.66
N MET A 27 1.27 2.01 -0.84
CA MET A 27 0.07 2.75 -1.25
C MET A 27 0.22 4.24 -0.91
N LEU A 28 -0.35 5.11 -1.73
CA LEU A 28 -0.33 6.57 -1.52
C LEU A 28 -1.40 6.98 -0.50
N ASP A 29 -1.11 8.03 0.28
CA ASP A 29 -2.03 8.64 1.25
C ASP A 29 -3.42 8.95 0.67
N ARG A 30 -3.47 9.50 -0.54
CA ARG A 30 -4.72 9.85 -1.22
C ARG A 30 -5.57 8.63 -1.59
N ASP A 31 -4.95 7.53 -1.98
CA ASP A 31 -5.62 6.31 -2.40
C ASP A 31 -6.18 5.62 -1.14
N LEU A 32 -5.38 5.56 -0.07
CA LEU A 32 -5.83 5.11 1.24
C LEU A 32 -6.98 5.97 1.79
N ALA A 33 -6.87 7.30 1.72
CA ALA A 33 -7.91 8.21 2.17
C ALA A 33 -9.22 7.98 1.41
N THR A 34 -9.14 7.80 0.08
CA THR A 34 -10.30 7.48 -0.77
C THR A 34 -10.94 6.16 -0.35
N LEU A 35 -10.14 5.11 -0.16
CA LEU A 35 -10.62 3.80 0.27
C LEU A 35 -11.33 3.88 1.64
N TYR A 36 -10.72 4.54 2.62
CA TYR A 36 -11.30 4.73 3.95
C TYR A 36 -12.49 5.71 3.98
N GLY A 37 -12.76 6.44 2.89
CA GLY A 37 -13.84 7.42 2.84
C GLY A 37 -13.54 8.70 3.63
N VAL A 38 -12.28 9.09 3.74
CA VAL A 38 -11.83 10.31 4.43
C VAL A 38 -11.08 11.24 3.48
N LYS A 39 -10.99 12.53 3.82
CA LYS A 39 -10.16 13.47 3.07
C LYS A 39 -8.68 13.19 3.34
N THR A 40 -7.82 13.32 2.32
CA THR A 40 -6.37 13.05 2.45
C THR A 40 -5.71 13.85 3.57
N HIS A 41 -6.09 15.11 3.76
CA HIS A 41 -5.54 15.93 4.86
C HIS A 41 -5.95 15.42 6.25
N VAL A 42 -7.13 14.80 6.39
CA VAL A 42 -7.60 14.21 7.66
C VAL A 42 -6.76 12.99 8.00
N LEU A 43 -6.52 12.10 7.01
CA LEU A 43 -5.61 10.97 7.16
C LEU A 43 -4.21 11.45 7.57
N ASN A 44 -3.66 12.41 6.84
CA ASN A 44 -2.32 12.95 7.10
C ASN A 44 -2.23 13.64 8.46
N GLN A 45 -3.30 14.29 8.93
CA GLN A 45 -3.35 14.85 10.27
C GLN A 45 -3.33 13.77 11.35
N ALA A 46 -4.12 12.70 11.18
CA ALA A 46 -4.17 11.58 12.12
C ALA A 46 -2.80 10.88 12.23
N VAL A 47 -2.12 10.68 11.11
CA VAL A 47 -0.75 10.16 11.03
C VAL A 47 0.23 11.09 11.75
N ARG A 48 0.15 12.40 11.48
CA ARG A 48 1.06 13.39 12.10
C ARG A 48 0.92 13.48 13.62
N ARG A 49 -0.28 13.26 14.16
CA ARG A 49 -0.52 13.14 15.60
C ARG A 49 0.09 11.87 16.20
N ASN A 50 0.37 10.87 15.38
CA ASN A 50 0.83 9.54 15.78
C ASN A 50 2.20 9.16 15.17
N LEU A 51 3.06 10.12 14.82
CA LEU A 51 4.31 9.86 14.09
C LEU A 51 5.22 8.82 14.75
N LYS A 52 5.18 8.67 16.08
CA LYS A 52 5.94 7.64 16.81
C LYS A 52 5.61 6.21 16.36
N ARG A 53 4.44 6.00 15.74
CA ARG A 53 3.97 4.72 15.18
C ARG A 53 4.46 4.47 13.75
N PHE A 54 5.07 5.46 13.10
CA PHE A 54 5.44 5.42 11.69
C PHE A 54 6.95 5.63 11.53
N PRO A 55 7.77 4.60 11.79
CA PRO A 55 9.18 4.64 11.41
C PRO A 55 9.33 4.75 9.89
N SER A 56 10.52 5.14 9.42
CA SER A 56 10.79 5.45 8.01
C SER A 56 10.61 4.27 7.06
N ASP A 57 10.64 3.05 7.57
CA ASP A 57 10.41 1.82 6.83
C ASP A 57 8.92 1.48 6.68
N PHE A 58 8.03 2.10 7.47
CA PHE A 58 6.57 1.93 7.44
C PHE A 58 5.89 3.01 6.60
N MET A 59 6.42 4.23 6.68
CA MET A 59 5.91 5.38 5.93
C MET A 59 7.06 6.31 5.57
N PHE A 60 6.99 6.88 4.37
CA PHE A 60 7.88 7.95 3.96
C PHE A 60 7.19 8.87 2.98
N GLN A 61 7.78 10.05 2.76
CA GLN A 61 7.29 11.00 1.77
C GLN A 61 8.01 10.76 0.44
N LEU A 62 7.27 10.89 -0.67
CA LEU A 62 7.89 10.82 -2.00
C LEU A 62 8.84 12.01 -2.22
N THR A 63 9.95 11.74 -2.88
CA THR A 63 10.82 12.78 -3.42
C THR A 63 10.23 13.38 -4.70
N GLN A 64 10.72 14.55 -5.10
CA GLN A 64 10.33 15.16 -6.38
C GLN A 64 10.56 14.22 -7.56
N THR A 65 11.71 13.54 -7.60
CA THR A 65 12.06 12.61 -8.69
C THR A 65 11.10 11.43 -8.72
N GLU A 66 10.81 10.83 -7.57
CA GLU A 66 9.85 9.71 -7.49
C GLU A 66 8.44 10.13 -7.88
N ALA A 67 8.00 11.31 -7.45
CA ALA A 67 6.68 11.84 -7.81
C ALA A 67 6.57 12.09 -9.32
N LYS A 68 7.61 12.67 -9.95
CA LYS A 68 7.66 12.87 -11.41
C LYS A 68 7.65 11.54 -12.16
N ASN A 69 8.43 10.56 -11.72
CA ASN A 69 8.46 9.23 -12.32
C ASN A 69 7.12 8.50 -12.20
N LEU A 70 6.41 8.68 -11.09
CA LEU A 70 5.06 8.12 -10.92
C LEU A 70 4.04 8.78 -11.85
N ILE A 71 4.12 10.10 -12.07
CA ILE A 71 3.25 10.80 -13.04
C ILE A 71 3.54 10.35 -14.47
N SER A 72 4.80 10.07 -14.81
CA SER A 72 5.14 9.65 -16.18
C SER A 72 4.76 8.20 -16.46
N GLN A 73 4.86 7.32 -15.46
CA GLN A 73 4.54 5.90 -15.61
C GLN A 73 3.04 5.59 -15.48
N PHE A 74 2.30 6.41 -14.72
CA PHE A 74 0.88 6.21 -14.48
C PHE A 74 0.11 7.47 -14.84
N VAL A 75 -1.13 7.36 -15.33
CA VAL A 75 -2.00 8.52 -15.63
C VAL A 75 -2.58 9.11 -14.35
N ILE A 76 -1.70 9.46 -13.43
CA ILE A 76 -2.03 10.14 -12.20
C ILE A 76 -2.12 11.63 -12.52
N SER A 77 -3.23 12.28 -12.15
CA SER A 77 -3.40 13.74 -12.26
C SER A 77 -2.12 14.45 -11.82
N SER A 78 -1.61 15.35 -12.66
CA SER A 78 -0.36 16.05 -12.39
C SER A 78 -0.38 16.65 -10.98
N TRP A 79 0.58 16.29 -10.13
CA TRP A 79 0.77 16.90 -8.81
C TRP A 79 1.34 18.34 -8.90
N GLY A 80 1.15 18.99 -10.06
CA GLY A 80 1.78 20.23 -10.48
C GLY A 80 1.51 21.35 -9.48
N GLY A 81 2.55 21.75 -8.76
CA GLY A 81 2.48 22.81 -7.76
C GLY A 81 2.13 22.34 -6.34
N LEU A 82 2.04 21.03 -6.05
CA LEU A 82 1.87 20.58 -4.67
C LEU A 82 3.06 21.06 -3.81
N ARG A 83 2.74 21.88 -2.80
CA ARG A 83 3.72 22.36 -1.81
C ARG A 83 4.34 21.21 -0.99
N LYS A 84 3.69 20.04 -0.97
CA LYS A 84 4.15 18.82 -0.28
C LYS A 84 3.83 17.59 -1.10
N TYR A 85 4.82 16.73 -1.32
CA TYR A 85 4.60 15.45 -2.00
C TYR A 85 3.80 14.46 -1.13
N PRO A 86 3.10 13.49 -1.73
CA PRO A 86 2.32 12.48 -1.02
C PRO A 86 3.14 11.67 -0.01
N PHE A 87 2.51 11.24 1.08
CA PHE A 87 3.02 10.13 1.87
C PHE A 87 2.71 8.80 1.19
N VAL A 88 3.62 7.85 1.36
CA VAL A 88 3.44 6.46 0.98
C VAL A 88 3.56 5.56 2.20
N PHE A 89 2.77 4.50 2.21
CA PHE A 89 2.67 3.55 3.31
C PHE A 89 2.96 2.15 2.80
N THR A 90 3.80 1.42 3.51
CA THR A 90 3.97 -0.02 3.31
C THR A 90 2.79 -0.77 3.92
N GLU A 91 2.75 -2.09 3.73
CA GLU A 91 1.82 -2.98 4.44
C GLU A 91 1.83 -2.74 5.95
N GLN A 92 3.00 -2.62 6.58
CA GLN A 92 3.13 -2.34 8.00
C GLN A 92 2.61 -0.94 8.35
N GLY A 93 2.89 0.07 7.53
CA GLY A 93 2.33 1.41 7.70
C GLY A 93 0.81 1.43 7.64
N VAL A 94 0.22 0.69 6.70
CA VAL A 94 -1.24 0.54 6.61
C VAL A 94 -1.78 -0.22 7.83
N ALA A 95 -1.08 -1.24 8.31
CA ALA A 95 -1.46 -1.92 9.54
C ALA A 95 -1.50 -0.95 10.73
N MET A 96 -0.55 -0.01 10.85
CA MET A 96 -0.59 1.01 11.90
C MET A 96 -1.81 1.95 11.81
N LEU A 97 -2.37 2.16 10.62
CA LEU A 97 -3.60 2.95 10.47
C LEU A 97 -4.82 2.30 11.11
N SER A 98 -4.84 0.98 11.30
CA SER A 98 -5.93 0.28 12.00
C SER A 98 -6.09 0.69 13.46
N GLY A 99 -4.99 1.08 14.12
CA GLY A 99 -5.02 1.57 15.50
C GLY A 99 -5.32 3.07 15.62
N ILE A 100 -5.54 3.75 14.49
CA ILE A 100 -5.76 5.21 14.42
C ILE A 100 -7.12 5.53 13.81
N LEU A 101 -7.53 4.77 12.79
CA LEU A 101 -8.82 4.91 12.13
C LEU A 101 -9.76 3.81 12.63
N SER A 102 -10.80 4.22 13.35
CA SER A 102 -11.70 3.31 14.07
C SER A 102 -13.11 3.19 13.49
N SER A 103 -13.41 3.81 12.34
CA SER A 103 -14.73 3.64 11.71
C SER A 103 -14.89 2.22 11.14
N ASP A 104 -16.11 1.69 11.14
CA ASP A 104 -16.42 0.35 10.60
C ASP A 104 -15.93 0.20 9.15
N ARG A 105 -16.10 1.25 8.35
CA ARG A 105 -15.54 1.32 6.99
C ARG A 105 -14.01 1.19 6.98
N ALA A 106 -13.31 1.95 7.82
CA ALA A 106 -11.84 1.91 7.86
C ALA A 106 -11.32 0.55 8.32
N ILE A 107 -12.00 -0.10 9.27
CA ILE A 107 -11.71 -1.45 9.74
C ILE A 107 -11.90 -2.46 8.60
N ALA A 108 -13.05 -2.45 7.93
CA ALA A 108 -13.35 -3.36 6.83
C ALA A 108 -12.37 -3.21 5.66
N VAL A 109 -12.08 -1.97 5.27
CA VAL A 109 -11.12 -1.65 4.19
C VAL A 109 -9.70 -2.06 4.57
N ASN A 110 -9.27 -1.84 5.81
CA ASN A 110 -7.95 -2.29 6.28
C ASN A 110 -7.78 -3.80 6.15
N ILE A 111 -8.79 -4.58 6.53
CA ILE A 111 -8.77 -6.04 6.41
C ILE A 111 -8.60 -6.44 4.93
N GLN A 112 -9.30 -5.79 4.01
CA GLN A 112 -9.20 -6.06 2.58
C GLN A 112 -7.82 -5.68 2.01
N ILE A 113 -7.26 -4.55 2.44
CA ILE A 113 -5.90 -4.14 2.06
C ILE A 113 -4.86 -5.16 2.54
N MET A 114 -4.92 -5.57 3.81
CA MET A 114 -4.00 -6.58 4.36
C MET A 114 -4.07 -7.92 3.61
N ARG A 115 -5.27 -8.38 3.29
CA ARG A 115 -5.49 -9.60 2.48
C ARG A 115 -4.86 -9.45 1.10
N THR A 116 -5.00 -8.29 0.48
CA THR A 116 -4.42 -8.00 -0.84
C THR A 116 -2.89 -8.03 -0.81
N PHE A 117 -2.26 -7.35 0.16
CA PHE A 117 -0.80 -7.42 0.33
C PHE A 117 -0.30 -8.86 0.54
N THR A 118 -1.01 -9.64 1.38
CA THR A 118 -0.68 -11.04 1.65
C THR A 118 -0.77 -11.90 0.39
N LYS A 119 -1.85 -11.77 -0.39
CA LYS A 119 -2.05 -12.47 -1.67
C LYS A 119 -0.91 -12.17 -2.64
N LEU A 120 -0.58 -10.88 -2.81
CA LEU A 120 0.50 -10.45 -3.69
C LEU A 120 1.86 -10.98 -3.24
N ARG A 121 2.08 -11.22 -1.94
CA ARG A 121 3.31 -11.84 -1.41
C ARG A 121 3.37 -13.35 -1.71
N GLY A 122 2.24 -14.05 -1.60
CA GLY A 122 2.12 -15.46 -1.95
C GLY A 122 2.41 -15.74 -3.42
N MET A 123 1.94 -14.87 -4.32
CA MET A 123 2.23 -14.97 -5.76
C MET A 123 3.71 -14.88 -6.09
N THR A 124 4.51 -14.14 -5.31
CA THR A 124 5.97 -14.05 -5.51
C THR A 124 6.69 -15.33 -5.08
N LYS A 125 6.17 -16.05 -4.07
CA LYS A 125 6.74 -17.34 -3.63
C LYS A 125 6.51 -18.49 -4.62
N LEU A 126 5.49 -18.40 -5.48
CA LEU A 126 5.18 -19.44 -6.47
C LEU A 126 6.05 -19.35 -7.75
N ARG A 127 6.89 -18.31 -7.92
CA ARG A 127 7.79 -18.13 -9.08
C ARG A 127 9.22 -18.62 -8.84
N HIS A 128 9.43 -19.62 -7.99
CA HIS A 128 10.64 -20.43 -8.07
C HIS A 128 10.38 -21.64 -8.98
N PRO A 129 10.81 -21.63 -10.26
CA PRO A 129 10.95 -22.90 -10.96
C PRO A 129 12.04 -23.69 -10.24
N GLU A 130 11.75 -24.96 -9.97
CA GLU A 130 12.71 -25.96 -9.54
C GLU A 130 13.79 -26.16 -10.62
N ALA A 131 14.73 -25.23 -10.72
CA ALA A 131 15.91 -25.37 -11.57
C ALA A 131 17.00 -26.12 -10.82
N LYS A 132 16.74 -27.39 -10.46
CA LYS A 132 17.79 -28.40 -10.26
C LYS A 132 17.29 -29.77 -10.69
N ARG A 133 17.39 -30.07 -11.99
CA ARG A 133 17.59 -31.43 -12.48
C ARG A 133 18.92 -31.54 -13.22
N SER A 134 19.67 -32.53 -12.74
CA SER A 134 20.73 -33.34 -13.36
C SER A 134 21.98 -32.66 -13.95
N GLY A 135 23.10 -32.98 -13.31
CA GLY A 135 24.39 -33.20 -13.94
C GLY A 135 25.12 -34.31 -13.19
N VAL A 136 24.82 -35.56 -13.55
CA VAL A 136 25.47 -36.78 -13.07
C VAL A 136 26.97 -36.72 -13.36
N ARG A 137 27.79 -37.08 -12.36
CA ARG A 137 28.90 -38.04 -12.52
C ARG A 137 29.46 -38.41 -11.15
N GLY A 138 28.88 -39.47 -10.61
CA GLY A 138 29.59 -40.35 -9.69
C GLY A 138 30.22 -41.50 -10.49
N ILE A 139 31.28 -42.03 -9.88
CA ILE A 139 31.83 -43.40 -9.92
C ILE A 139 32.53 -43.90 -11.19
N SER A 140 33.83 -44.15 -10.95
CA SER A 140 34.70 -45.24 -11.41
C SER A 140 35.20 -45.25 -12.85
#